data_AF-A0A2T0B2D2-F1
#
_entry.id   AF-A0A2T0B2D2-F1
#
_cell.length_a   1.000
_cell.length_b   1.000
_cell.length_c   1.000
_cell.angle_alpha   90.00
_cell.angle_beta   90.00
_cell.angle_gamma   90.00
#
_symmetry.space_group_name_H-M   'P 1'
#
loop_
_entity.id
_entity.type
_entity.pdbx_description
1 polymer ?
#
loop_
_entity_poly.entity_id
_entity_poly.type
_entity_poly.pdbx_seq_one_letter_code
_entity_poly.pdbx_strand_id
1 'polypeptide(L)'
;MKNNKITLFRILCLLVATLFFMFLIKGFSIVLLLVSLTLALLFGRLWCGYICPLGFYQELLSRFRKRFRLPSMHLSQKAKCALKPVKYIVLVGFILSVVVWGVRPIIYLRPDLAIASPNLKIWTTVVIGIITGICFFNERFFCKICPLGTLRGFANKISIGKIKKKGAACTYCRACYENCPMDIKEIFDDRSKTDFVHADCIYCMKCIEACPEPDVLSYTVVGKKILSSKREIK
;
A
#
# COMPACT_ATOMS: atom_id res chain seq x y z
N MET A 1 -19.60 -7.21 -7.43
CA MET A 1 -19.03 -6.65 -8.67
C MET A 1 -18.12 -5.50 -8.29
N LYS A 2 -16.90 -5.45 -8.81
CA LYS A 2 -15.84 -4.55 -8.33
C LYS A 2 -16.16 -3.10 -8.71
N ASN A 3 -16.15 -2.20 -7.73
CA ASN A 3 -16.56 -0.81 -7.92
C ASN A 3 -15.61 -0.08 -8.91
N ASN A 4 -15.99 -0.02 -10.18
CA ASN A 4 -15.19 0.60 -11.26
C ASN A 4 -14.79 2.05 -10.92
N LYS A 5 -15.61 2.74 -10.11
CA LYS A 5 -15.36 4.10 -9.62
C LYS A 5 -14.05 4.24 -8.83
N ILE A 6 -13.69 3.27 -7.99
CA ILE A 6 -12.44 3.32 -7.19
C ILE A 6 -11.21 3.04 -8.07
N THR A 7 -11.36 2.16 -9.07
CA THR A 7 -10.28 1.90 -10.04
C THR A 7 -10.06 3.10 -10.93
N LEU A 8 -11.14 3.75 -11.40
CA LEU A 8 -11.08 4.97 -12.21
C LEU A 8 -10.43 6.12 -11.41
N PHE A 9 -10.83 6.31 -10.15
CA PHE A 9 -10.24 7.32 -9.27
C PHE A 9 -8.74 7.07 -9.03
N ARG A 10 -8.33 5.81 -8.84
CA ARG A 10 -6.91 5.44 -8.75
C ARG A 10 -6.13 5.76 -10.03
N ILE A 11 -6.68 5.45 -11.19
CA ILE A 11 -6.04 5.72 -12.49
C ILE A 11 -5.94 7.23 -12.73
N LEU A 12 -6.99 8.00 -12.40
CA LEU A 12 -6.99 9.45 -12.49
C LEU A 12 -5.93 10.07 -11.55
N CYS A 13 -5.87 9.64 -10.29
CA CYS A 13 -4.82 10.10 -9.36
C CYS A 13 -3.42 9.74 -9.83
N LEU A 14 -3.22 8.56 -10.42
CA LEU A 14 -1.93 8.16 -10.99
C LEU A 14 -1.55 9.04 -12.18
N LEU A 15 -2.48 9.31 -13.10
CA LEU A 15 -2.24 10.21 -14.24
C LEU A 15 -1.90 11.63 -13.79
N VAL A 16 -2.65 12.18 -12.83
CA VAL A 16 -2.38 13.52 -12.28
C VAL A 16 -1.02 13.53 -11.59
N ALA A 17 -0.68 12.49 -10.83
CA ALA A 17 0.62 12.40 -10.15
C ALA A 17 1.79 12.22 -11.11
N THR A 18 1.64 11.45 -12.20
CA THR A 18 2.69 11.30 -13.22
C THR A 18 2.85 12.56 -14.06
N LEU A 19 1.76 13.23 -14.44
CA LEU A 19 1.82 14.52 -15.13
C LEU A 19 2.47 15.59 -14.25
N PHE A 20 2.11 15.64 -12.96
CA PHE A 20 2.75 16.52 -11.99
C PHE A 20 4.24 16.19 -11.86
N PHE A 21 4.61 14.91 -11.69
CA PHE A 21 6.01 14.49 -11.59
C PHE A 21 6.83 14.80 -12.85
N MET A 22 6.27 14.61 -14.05
CA MET A 22 6.91 15.01 -15.32
C MET A 22 7.12 16.53 -15.40
N PHE A 23 6.19 17.33 -14.87
CA PHE A 23 6.33 18.78 -14.77
C PHE A 23 7.44 19.19 -13.78
N LEU A 24 7.59 18.44 -12.67
CA LEU A 24 8.66 18.69 -11.68
C LEU A 24 10.06 18.37 -12.21
N ILE A 25 10.20 17.36 -13.09
CA ILE A 25 11.50 16.95 -13.62
C ILE A 25 12.13 18.05 -14.50
N LYS A 26 11.32 18.95 -15.10
CA LYS A 26 11.83 20.10 -15.88
C LYS A 26 12.36 21.25 -15.03
N GLY A 27 12.11 21.26 -13.71
CA GLY A 27 12.59 22.30 -12.79
C GLY A 27 12.96 21.70 -11.44
N PHE A 28 14.23 21.29 -11.29
CA PHE A 28 14.74 20.66 -10.06
C PHE A 28 14.93 21.68 -8.93
N SER A 29 13.83 22.20 -8.38
CA SER A 29 13.85 23.03 -7.18
C SER A 29 13.72 22.18 -5.92
N ILE A 30 14.65 22.33 -4.98
CA ILE A 30 14.64 21.70 -3.65
C ILE A 30 13.30 21.90 -2.91
N VAL A 31 12.68 23.06 -3.13
CA VAL A 31 11.34 23.42 -2.61
C VAL A 31 10.28 22.41 -3.04
N LEU A 32 10.32 21.96 -4.29
CA LEU A 32 9.33 21.04 -4.84
C LEU A 32 9.50 19.60 -4.32
N LEU A 33 10.74 19.19 -4.08
CA LEU A 33 11.03 17.92 -3.41
C LEU A 33 10.53 17.94 -1.97
N LEU A 34 10.80 19.02 -1.22
CA LEU A 34 10.30 19.23 0.14
C LEU A 34 8.78 19.18 0.21
N VAL A 35 8.08 19.88 -0.70
CA VAL A 35 6.60 19.87 -0.77
C VAL A 35 6.06 18.47 -1.09
N SER A 36 6.69 17.73 -2.00
CA SER A 36 6.27 16.36 -2.31
C SER A 36 6.47 15.41 -1.13
N LEU A 37 7.54 15.60 -0.35
CA LEU A 37 7.85 14.79 0.83
C LEU A 37 6.89 15.11 1.98
N THR A 38 6.59 16.40 2.22
CA THR A 38 5.63 16.82 3.26
C THR A 38 4.22 16.35 2.93
N LEU A 39 3.76 16.45 1.67
CA LEU A 39 2.50 15.87 1.23
C LEU A 39 2.49 14.34 1.40
N ALA A 40 3.56 13.66 1.00
CA ALA A 40 3.65 12.21 1.14
C ALA A 40 3.68 11.75 2.61
N LEU A 41 4.22 12.58 3.52
CA LEU A 41 4.16 12.35 4.97
C LEU A 41 2.75 12.67 5.50
N LEU A 42 2.12 13.77 5.11
CA LEU A 42 0.76 14.14 5.53
C LEU A 42 -0.30 13.12 5.13
N PHE A 43 -0.22 12.59 3.90
CA PHE A 43 -1.15 11.56 3.42
C PHE A 43 -0.77 10.13 3.90
N GLY A 44 0.40 9.95 4.53
CA GLY A 44 0.85 8.66 5.06
C GLY A 44 0.82 7.54 4.02
N ARG A 45 0.30 6.36 4.40
CA ARG A 45 0.20 5.20 3.50
C ARG A 45 -0.95 5.25 2.50
N LEU A 46 -1.82 6.28 2.52
CA LEU A 46 -2.78 6.49 1.42
C LEU A 46 -2.03 6.62 0.08
N TRP A 47 -0.84 7.23 0.09
CA TRP A 47 -0.01 7.35 -1.10
C TRP A 47 0.35 6.00 -1.72
N CYS A 48 0.73 5.01 -0.90
CA CYS A 48 1.04 3.65 -1.37
C CYS A 48 -0.21 2.93 -1.92
N GLY A 49 -1.39 3.32 -1.46
CA GLY A 49 -2.67 2.83 -1.94
C GLY A 49 -3.08 3.39 -3.31
N TYR A 50 -2.88 4.69 -3.55
CA TYR A 50 -3.49 5.38 -4.69
C TYR A 50 -2.51 6.00 -5.69
N ILE A 51 -1.32 6.41 -5.25
CA ILE A 51 -0.41 7.25 -6.05
C ILE A 51 0.87 6.50 -6.44
N CYS A 52 1.29 5.50 -5.67
CA CYS A 52 2.54 4.78 -5.94
C CYS A 52 2.44 3.91 -7.21
N PRO A 53 3.32 4.10 -8.22
CA PRO A 53 3.30 3.31 -9.46
C PRO A 53 3.61 1.84 -9.21
N LEU A 54 4.54 1.54 -8.29
CA LEU A 54 4.85 0.16 -7.91
C LEU A 54 3.67 -0.53 -7.21
N GLY A 55 2.93 0.21 -6.38
CA GLY A 55 1.71 -0.30 -5.76
C GLY A 55 0.61 -0.61 -6.79
N PHE A 56 0.52 0.19 -7.85
CA PHE A 56 -0.37 -0.06 -8.98
C PHE A 56 0.07 -1.30 -9.79
N TYR A 57 1.36 -1.41 -10.10
CA TYR A 57 1.93 -2.58 -10.78
C TYR A 57 1.60 -3.89 -10.04
N GLN A 58 1.77 -3.92 -8.71
CA GLN A 58 1.43 -5.08 -7.89
C GLN A 58 -0.08 -5.39 -7.85
N GLU A 59 -0.93 -4.36 -7.85
CA GLU A 59 -2.38 -4.53 -7.95
C GLU A 59 -2.79 -5.05 -9.34
N LEU A 60 -2.07 -4.66 -10.40
CA LEU A 60 -2.29 -5.17 -11.75
C LEU A 60 -1.90 -6.64 -11.82
N LEU A 61 -0.72 -7.03 -11.31
CA LEU A 61 -0.31 -8.43 -11.20
C LEU A 61 -1.33 -9.28 -10.43
N SER A 62 -1.86 -8.77 -9.31
CA SER A 62 -2.86 -9.52 -8.54
C SER A 62 -4.21 -9.64 -9.26
N ARG A 63 -4.58 -8.67 -10.11
CA ARG A 63 -5.74 -8.78 -11.01
C ARG A 63 -5.50 -9.81 -12.10
N PHE A 64 -4.31 -9.83 -12.72
CA PHE A 64 -3.93 -10.85 -13.69
C PHE A 64 -3.98 -12.24 -13.06
N ARG A 65 -3.38 -12.44 -11.88
CA ARG A 65 -3.49 -13.69 -11.12
C ARG A 65 -4.96 -14.13 -10.92
N LYS A 66 -5.82 -13.22 -10.46
CA LYS A 66 -7.26 -13.51 -10.26
C LYS A 66 -7.97 -13.86 -11.57
N ARG A 67 -7.56 -13.26 -12.69
CA ARG A 67 -8.07 -13.61 -14.03
C ARG A 67 -7.69 -15.05 -14.40
N PHE A 68 -6.49 -15.50 -14.05
CA PHE A 68 -6.03 -16.88 -14.21
C PHE A 68 -6.51 -17.84 -13.10
N ARG A 69 -7.40 -17.40 -12.21
CA ARG A 69 -7.96 -18.20 -11.09
C ARG A 69 -6.92 -18.85 -10.16
N LEU A 70 -5.71 -18.28 -10.08
CA LEU A 70 -4.67 -18.80 -9.20
C LEU A 70 -4.90 -18.35 -7.75
N PRO A 71 -4.70 -19.23 -6.75
CA PRO A 71 -4.95 -18.90 -5.34
C PRO A 71 -3.98 -17.82 -4.84
N SER A 72 -4.46 -16.96 -3.94
CA SER A 72 -3.57 -16.01 -3.23
C SER A 72 -2.96 -16.73 -2.06
N MET A 73 -1.66 -16.60 -1.87
CA MET A 73 -1.05 -16.99 -0.61
C MET A 73 -1.14 -15.80 0.33
N HIS A 74 -1.84 -15.97 1.46
CA HIS A 74 -1.70 -15.06 2.58
C HIS A 74 -0.41 -15.39 3.31
N LEU A 75 0.35 -14.37 3.71
CA LEU A 75 1.57 -14.59 4.46
C LEU A 75 1.24 -15.26 5.81
N SER A 76 1.88 -16.39 6.10
CA SER A 76 1.74 -17.05 7.40
C SER A 76 2.16 -16.11 8.53
N GLN A 77 1.54 -16.25 9.70
CA GLN A 77 1.80 -15.39 10.86
C GLN A 77 3.29 -15.43 11.27
N LYS A 78 3.95 -16.58 11.10
CA LYS A 78 5.40 -16.74 11.30
C LYS A 78 6.23 -15.90 10.34
N ALA A 79 5.89 -15.90 9.05
CA ALA A 79 6.57 -15.11 8.03
C ALA A 79 6.42 -13.61 8.30
N LYS A 80 5.24 -13.15 8.74
CA LYS A 80 5.05 -11.74 9.14
C LYS A 80 5.94 -11.35 10.31
N CYS A 81 6.04 -12.21 11.34
CA CYS A 81 6.93 -11.97 12.46
C CYS A 81 8.40 -11.90 12.01
N ALA A 82 8.83 -12.77 11.09
CA ALA A 82 10.18 -12.72 10.52
C ALA A 82 10.43 -11.48 9.65
N LEU A 83 9.40 -10.96 8.97
CA LEU A 83 9.49 -9.78 8.12
C LEU A 83 9.46 -8.45 8.90
N LYS A 84 8.92 -8.44 10.13
CA LYS A 84 8.92 -7.25 11.01
C LYS A 84 10.32 -6.66 11.21
N PRO A 85 11.36 -7.41 11.66
CA PRO A 85 12.70 -6.85 11.84
C PRO A 85 13.34 -6.46 10.50
N VAL A 86 13.14 -7.26 9.44
CA VAL A 86 13.68 -6.98 8.10
C VAL A 86 13.23 -5.60 7.59
N LYS A 87 11.96 -5.26 7.79
CA LYS A 87 11.39 -3.95 7.45
C LYS A 87 12.13 -2.78 8.13
N TYR A 88 12.55 -2.94 9.40
CA TYR A 88 13.30 -1.91 10.12
C TYR A 88 14.78 -1.89 9.76
N ILE A 89 15.40 -3.05 9.53
CA ILE A 89 16.78 -3.15 9.04
C ILE A 89 16.92 -2.46 7.68
N VAL A 90 15.98 -2.70 6.76
CA VAL A 90 15.97 -2.05 5.44
C VAL A 90 15.74 -0.53 5.57
N LEU A 91 14.93 -0.08 6.52
CA LEU A 91 14.75 1.35 6.79
C LEU A 91 16.04 2.00 7.30
N VAL A 92 16.71 1.40 8.30
CA VAL A 92 17.97 1.92 8.84
C VAL A 92 19.04 1.93 7.76
N GLY A 93 19.17 0.84 6.98
CA GLY A 93 20.08 0.78 5.84
C GLY A 93 19.80 1.84 4.77
N PHE A 94 18.52 2.16 4.51
CA PHE A 94 18.13 3.23 3.61
C PHE A 94 18.50 4.63 4.15
N ILE A 95 18.31 4.88 5.44
CA ILE A 95 18.72 6.15 6.05
C ILE A 95 20.25 6.29 6.03
N LEU A 96 20.96 5.22 6.40
CA LEU A 96 22.42 5.21 6.45
C LEU A 96 23.03 5.36 5.05
N SER A 97 22.44 4.75 4.02
CA SER A 97 22.93 4.90 2.64
C SER A 97 22.74 6.33 2.12
N VAL A 98 21.61 6.97 2.44
CA VAL A 98 21.37 8.38 2.09
C VAL A 98 22.36 9.31 2.80
N VAL A 99 22.64 9.07 4.09
CA VAL A 99 23.55 9.90 4.89
C VAL A 99 25.02 9.71 4.50
N VAL A 100 25.46 8.47 4.28
CA VAL A 100 26.89 8.15 4.04
C VAL A 100 27.28 8.36 2.59
N TRP A 101 26.43 7.97 1.64
CA TRP A 101 26.78 7.92 0.22
C TRP A 101 26.12 9.02 -0.62
N GLY A 102 25.27 9.86 -0.02
CA GLY A 102 24.54 10.93 -0.73
C GLY A 102 23.71 10.42 -1.91
N VAL A 103 23.41 9.11 -1.97
CA VAL A 103 22.78 8.51 -3.14
C VAL A 103 21.40 9.12 -3.33
N ARG A 104 21.23 9.73 -4.51
CA ARG A 104 19.95 10.27 -4.95
C ARG A 104 18.87 9.18 -4.78
N PRO A 105 17.77 9.44 -4.05
CA PRO A 105 16.63 8.51 -3.93
C PRO A 105 16.05 8.04 -5.28
N ILE A 106 16.47 8.69 -6.37
CA ILE A 106 16.20 8.42 -7.78
C ILE A 106 16.43 6.96 -8.19
N ILE A 107 17.44 6.24 -7.68
CA ILE A 107 17.68 4.84 -8.10
C ILE A 107 16.53 3.92 -7.66
N TYR A 108 15.94 4.19 -6.49
CA TYR A 108 14.78 3.44 -5.98
C TYR A 108 13.46 3.90 -6.61
N LEU A 109 13.43 5.09 -7.22
CA LEU A 109 12.25 5.70 -7.83
C LEU A 109 12.22 5.55 -9.37
N ARG A 110 13.31 5.09 -9.99
CA ARG A 110 13.47 4.87 -11.44
C ARG A 110 13.71 3.39 -11.76
N PRO A 111 12.73 2.49 -11.59
CA PRO A 111 12.82 1.15 -12.21
C PRO A 111 12.99 1.25 -13.74
N ASP A 112 12.50 2.33 -14.33
CA ASP A 112 12.63 2.69 -15.75
C ASP A 112 14.08 2.85 -16.24
N LEU A 113 15.02 3.37 -15.44
CA LEU A 113 16.45 3.44 -15.85
C LEU A 113 17.17 2.09 -15.70
N ALA A 114 16.74 1.23 -14.78
CA ALA A 114 17.28 -0.13 -14.65
C ALA A 114 16.82 -1.06 -15.80
N ILE A 115 15.64 -0.77 -16.37
CA ILE A 115 15.10 -1.50 -17.53
C ILE A 115 15.66 -0.92 -18.86
N ALA A 116 15.88 0.39 -18.94
CA ALA A 116 16.36 1.07 -20.15
C ALA A 116 17.90 1.11 -20.31
N SER A 117 18.67 0.72 -19.30
CA SER A 117 20.13 0.61 -19.45
C SER A 117 20.46 -0.59 -20.37
N PRO A 118 21.24 -0.42 -21.44
CA PRO A 118 21.57 -1.48 -22.40
C PRO A 118 22.43 -2.62 -21.80
N ASN A 119 22.88 -2.48 -20.56
CA ASN A 119 23.63 -3.48 -19.81
C ASN A 119 22.70 -4.29 -18.88
N LEU A 120 21.69 -4.97 -19.43
CA LEU A 120 20.90 -5.96 -18.68
C LEU A 120 21.82 -7.15 -18.35
N LYS A 121 22.54 -7.05 -17.23
CA LYS A 121 23.25 -8.20 -16.66
C LYS A 121 22.20 -9.26 -16.33
N ILE A 122 22.43 -10.50 -16.75
CA ILE A 122 21.54 -11.66 -16.50
C ILE A 122 21.06 -11.71 -15.04
N TRP A 123 21.95 -11.37 -14.10
CA TRP A 123 21.63 -11.26 -12.67
C TRP A 123 20.48 -10.30 -12.36
N THR A 124 20.39 -9.14 -13.01
CA THR A 124 19.33 -8.16 -12.77
C THR A 124 17.98 -8.69 -13.24
N THR A 125 17.94 -9.35 -14.41
CA THR A 125 16.72 -9.97 -14.95
C THR A 125 16.23 -11.12 -14.06
N VAL A 126 17.15 -11.95 -13.57
CA VAL A 126 16.84 -13.05 -12.64
C VAL A 126 16.25 -12.50 -11.34
N VAL A 127 16.87 -11.47 -10.74
CA VAL A 127 16.38 -10.86 -9.50
C VAL A 127 15.00 -10.23 -9.70
N ILE A 128 14.78 -9.50 -10.79
CA ILE A 128 13.47 -8.93 -11.10
C ILE A 128 12.43 -10.03 -11.32
N GLY A 129 12.78 -11.11 -12.02
CA GLY A 129 11.92 -12.27 -12.22
C GLY A 129 11.50 -12.91 -10.91
N ILE A 130 12.44 -13.11 -9.98
CA ILE A 130 12.17 -13.66 -8.64
C ILE A 130 11.25 -12.73 -7.85
N ILE A 131 11.56 -11.42 -7.79
CA ILE A 131 10.74 -10.43 -7.07
C ILE A 131 9.32 -10.37 -7.65
N THR A 132 9.21 -10.39 -8.97
CA THR A 132 7.93 -10.36 -9.68
C THR A 132 7.14 -11.64 -9.41
N GLY A 133 7.79 -12.81 -9.41
CA GLY A 133 7.19 -14.08 -9.02
C GLY A 133 6.66 -14.06 -7.59
N ILE A 134 7.43 -13.54 -6.63
CA ILE A 134 6.96 -13.39 -5.23
C ILE A 134 5.76 -12.44 -5.15
N CYS A 135 5.81 -11.31 -5.87
CA CYS A 135 4.70 -10.35 -5.94
C CYS A 135 3.46 -10.92 -6.63
N PHE A 136 3.63 -11.91 -7.51
CA PHE A 136 2.53 -12.60 -8.15
C PHE A 136 1.75 -13.45 -7.15
N PHE A 137 2.43 -14.22 -6.29
CA PHE A 137 1.76 -15.06 -5.28
C PHE A 137 1.26 -14.27 -4.05
N ASN A 138 2.01 -13.25 -3.63
CA ASN A 138 1.67 -12.42 -2.47
C ASN A 138 1.28 -11.02 -2.91
N GLU A 139 0.01 -10.65 -2.68
CA GLU A 139 -0.45 -9.29 -2.94
C GLU A 139 0.40 -8.30 -2.16
N ARG A 140 0.94 -7.30 -2.87
CA ARG A 140 1.69 -6.17 -2.31
C ARG A 140 2.90 -6.55 -1.44
N PHE A 141 3.59 -7.65 -1.75
CA PHE A 141 4.76 -8.11 -0.99
C PHE A 141 5.81 -7.02 -0.77
N PHE A 142 6.21 -6.30 -1.83
CA PHE A 142 7.19 -5.21 -1.71
C PHE A 142 6.72 -4.09 -0.78
N CYS A 143 5.42 -3.73 -0.81
CA CYS A 143 4.89 -2.69 0.06
C CYS A 143 4.98 -3.06 1.56
N LYS A 144 5.11 -4.35 1.90
CA LYS A 144 5.31 -4.82 3.29
C LYS A 144 6.73 -4.58 3.80
N ILE A 145 7.73 -4.52 2.90
CA ILE A 145 9.16 -4.39 3.22
C ILE A 145 9.69 -2.98 2.87
N CYS A 146 8.98 -2.25 2.01
CA CYS A 146 9.42 -0.97 1.47
C CYS A 146 9.79 0.05 2.59
N PRO A 147 11.02 0.58 2.59
CA PRO A 147 11.47 1.52 3.62
C PRO A 147 10.63 2.81 3.61
N LEU A 148 10.30 3.33 2.42
CA LEU A 148 9.40 4.48 2.28
C LEU A 148 7.99 4.19 2.80
N GLY A 149 7.50 2.96 2.63
CA GLY A 149 6.22 2.51 3.18
C GLY A 149 6.24 2.46 4.71
N THR A 150 7.35 2.02 5.31
CA THR A 150 7.56 2.05 6.76
C THR A 150 7.58 3.47 7.30
N LEU A 151 8.36 4.35 6.67
CA LEU A 151 8.48 5.75 7.06
C LEU A 151 7.11 6.45 7.04
N ARG A 152 6.35 6.28 5.95
CA ARG A 152 4.99 6.83 5.82
C ARG A 152 3.95 6.14 6.70
N GLY A 153 4.23 4.91 7.14
CA GLY A 153 3.38 4.17 8.07
C GLY A 153 3.29 4.84 9.44
N PHE A 154 4.35 5.53 9.88
CA PHE A 154 4.30 6.31 11.12
C PHE A 154 3.29 7.45 11.03
N ALA A 155 3.14 8.07 9.85
CA ALA A 155 2.17 9.14 9.65
C ALA A 155 0.71 8.65 9.60
N ASN A 156 0.45 7.35 9.46
CA ASN A 156 -0.92 6.82 9.57
C ASN A 156 -1.56 7.13 10.92
N LYS A 157 -0.76 7.22 11.99
CA LYS A 157 -1.26 7.57 13.33
C LYS A 157 -1.84 8.98 13.37
N ILE A 158 -1.32 9.88 12.54
CA ILE A 158 -1.70 11.30 12.43
C ILE A 158 -2.71 11.52 11.28
N SER A 159 -2.92 10.51 10.43
CA SER A 159 -3.72 10.66 9.22
C SER A 159 -5.16 11.12 9.48
N ILE A 160 -5.65 11.96 8.55
CA ILE A 160 -6.96 12.62 8.60
C ILE A 160 -8.12 11.62 8.46
N GLY A 161 -7.86 10.47 7.82
CA GLY A 161 -8.85 9.41 7.60
C GLY A 161 -8.63 8.22 8.52
N LYS A 162 -9.66 7.86 9.30
CA LYS A 162 -9.64 6.72 10.21
C LYS A 162 -10.70 5.69 9.84
N ILE A 163 -10.37 4.41 10.02
CA ILE A 163 -11.33 3.32 9.91
C ILE A 163 -11.91 3.10 11.31
N LYS A 164 -13.24 3.18 11.43
CA LYS A 164 -13.95 2.87 12.68
C LYS A 164 -14.61 1.51 12.57
N LYS A 165 -14.49 0.71 13.62
CA LYS A 165 -15.08 -0.63 13.75
C LYS A 165 -16.04 -0.67 14.94
N LYS A 166 -17.30 -1.05 14.70
CA LYS A 166 -18.27 -1.36 15.75
C LYS A 166 -18.10 -2.83 16.16
N GLY A 167 -17.31 -3.08 17.20
CA GLY A 167 -16.97 -4.44 17.65
C GLY A 167 -18.16 -5.32 18.00
N ALA A 168 -19.21 -4.74 18.61
CA ALA A 168 -20.41 -5.47 19.04
C ALA A 168 -21.21 -6.08 17.88
N ALA A 169 -21.23 -5.41 16.72
CA ALA A 169 -21.99 -5.86 15.54
C ALA A 169 -21.19 -6.81 14.62
N CYS A 170 -19.92 -7.11 14.94
CA CYS A 170 -19.10 -8.01 14.13
C CYS A 170 -19.45 -9.49 14.38
N THR A 171 -19.48 -10.32 13.34
CA THR A 171 -19.82 -11.77 13.43
C THR A 171 -18.62 -12.71 13.26
N TYR A 172 -17.38 -12.20 13.26
CA TYR A 172 -16.16 -13.00 13.04
C TYR A 172 -16.15 -13.79 11.71
N CYS A 173 -16.79 -13.26 10.66
CA CYS A 173 -16.85 -13.89 9.34
C CYS A 173 -15.52 -13.94 8.54
N ARG A 174 -14.42 -13.37 9.06
CA ARG A 174 -13.06 -13.28 8.42
C ARG A 174 -12.96 -12.57 7.06
N ALA A 175 -14.08 -12.16 6.45
CA ALA A 175 -14.10 -11.51 5.13
C ALA A 175 -13.21 -10.27 5.02
N CYS A 176 -13.08 -9.48 6.10
CA CYS A 176 -12.21 -8.30 6.13
C CYS A 176 -10.71 -8.66 6.09
N TYR A 177 -10.30 -9.78 6.69
CA TYR A 177 -8.92 -10.25 6.72
C TYR A 177 -8.51 -10.88 5.38
N GLU A 178 -9.36 -11.73 4.81
CA GLU A 178 -9.11 -12.41 3.54
C GLU A 178 -9.02 -11.44 2.35
N ASN A 179 -9.76 -10.33 2.41
CA ASN A 179 -9.69 -9.30 1.37
C ASN A 179 -8.64 -8.20 1.64
N CYS A 180 -7.89 -8.29 2.75
CA CYS A 180 -6.87 -7.31 3.10
C CYS A 180 -5.56 -7.60 2.35
N PRO A 181 -5.13 -6.76 1.39
CA PRO A 181 -3.92 -7.02 0.60
C PRO A 181 -2.62 -6.85 1.41
N MET A 182 -2.71 -6.26 2.60
CA MET A 182 -1.58 -6.10 3.52
C MET A 182 -1.57 -7.18 4.61
N ASP A 183 -2.53 -8.12 4.59
CA ASP A 183 -2.68 -9.21 5.56
C ASP A 183 -2.70 -8.75 7.03
N ILE A 184 -3.38 -7.64 7.32
CA ILE A 184 -3.45 -7.09 8.69
C ILE A 184 -4.47 -7.90 9.50
N LYS A 185 -4.00 -8.78 10.38
CA LYS A 185 -4.86 -9.69 11.17
C LYS A 185 -5.66 -8.95 12.25
N GLU A 186 -5.09 -7.89 12.80
CA GLU A 186 -5.69 -7.07 13.87
C GLU A 186 -7.04 -6.46 13.44
N ILE A 187 -7.31 -6.29 12.13
CA ILE A 187 -8.62 -5.80 11.65
C ILE A 187 -9.76 -6.76 11.98
N PHE A 188 -9.44 -8.04 12.09
CA PHE A 188 -10.38 -9.11 12.40
C PHE A 188 -10.42 -9.37 13.92
N ASP A 189 -9.24 -9.55 14.53
CA ASP A 189 -9.09 -9.93 15.95
C ASP A 189 -9.52 -8.82 16.92
N ASP A 190 -9.16 -7.55 16.67
CA ASP A 190 -9.46 -6.46 17.62
C ASP A 190 -10.93 -6.01 17.48
N ARG A 191 -11.72 -6.18 18.55
CA ARG A 191 -13.09 -5.64 18.69
C ARG A 191 -13.24 -4.58 19.78
N SER A 192 -12.28 -4.49 20.69
CA SER A 192 -12.31 -3.58 21.83
C SER A 192 -12.13 -2.11 21.42
N LYS A 193 -11.38 -1.86 20.35
CA LYS A 193 -11.08 -0.51 19.85
C LYS A 193 -12.07 -0.09 18.79
N THR A 194 -12.66 1.08 18.97
CA THR A 194 -13.52 1.72 17.96
C THR A 194 -12.71 2.25 16.78
N ASP A 195 -11.51 2.77 17.04
CA ASP A 195 -10.63 3.33 16.03
C ASP A 195 -9.56 2.29 15.64
N PHE A 196 -9.62 1.84 14.39
CA PHE A 196 -8.64 0.93 13.80
C PHE A 196 -7.55 1.74 13.10
N VAL A 197 -6.38 1.83 13.73
CA VAL A 197 -5.21 2.55 13.20
C VAL A 197 -4.00 1.63 13.21
N HIS A 198 -3.55 1.22 12.02
CA HIS A 198 -2.37 0.39 11.85
C HIS A 198 -1.34 1.06 10.93
N ALA A 199 -0.07 0.99 11.34
CA ALA A 199 1.04 1.53 10.59
C ALA A 199 1.17 0.90 9.19
N ASP A 200 0.65 -0.32 9.00
CA ASP A 200 0.71 -1.00 7.71
C ASP A 200 -0.51 -0.76 6.79
N CYS A 201 -1.58 -0.14 7.29
CA CYS A 201 -2.80 0.09 6.54
C CYS A 201 -2.59 1.09 5.40
N ILE A 202 -2.92 0.72 4.16
CA ILE A 202 -2.85 1.60 2.99
C ILE A 202 -4.17 2.29 2.66
N TYR A 203 -5.18 2.13 3.52
CA TYR A 203 -6.52 2.67 3.34
C TYR A 203 -7.10 2.37 1.95
N CYS A 204 -7.07 1.10 1.55
CA CYS A 204 -7.61 0.66 0.26
C CYS A 204 -9.13 0.37 0.27
N MET A 205 -9.78 0.48 1.43
CA MET A 205 -11.21 0.31 1.68
C MET A 205 -11.83 -1.06 1.34
N LYS A 206 -11.04 -2.02 0.81
CA LYS A 206 -11.49 -3.39 0.49
C LYS A 206 -12.14 -4.11 1.68
N CYS A 207 -11.69 -3.85 2.90
CA CYS A 207 -12.25 -4.43 4.12
C CYS A 207 -13.67 -3.93 4.43
N ILE A 208 -14.00 -2.69 4.07
CA ILE A 208 -15.34 -2.10 4.24
C ILE A 208 -16.28 -2.70 3.19
N GLU A 209 -15.81 -2.83 1.95
CA GLU A 209 -16.58 -3.41 0.84
C GLU A 209 -16.85 -4.90 1.02
N ALA A 210 -15.90 -5.65 1.57
CA ALA A 210 -16.04 -7.09 1.78
C ALA A 210 -16.86 -7.47 3.02
N CYS A 211 -17.20 -6.52 3.89
CA CYS A 211 -17.89 -6.83 5.13
C CYS A 211 -19.38 -7.09 4.88
N PRO A 212 -19.91 -8.29 5.21
CA PRO A 212 -21.32 -8.63 4.98
C PRO A 212 -22.27 -7.93 5.95
N GLU A 213 -21.77 -7.50 7.11
CA GLU A 213 -22.58 -6.87 8.13
C GLU A 213 -22.76 -5.36 7.87
N PRO A 214 -23.98 -4.84 8.00
CA PRO A 214 -24.25 -3.42 7.78
C PRO A 214 -23.64 -2.57 8.89
N ASP A 215 -22.95 -1.49 8.49
CA ASP A 215 -22.41 -0.47 9.39
C ASP A 215 -21.42 -0.95 10.48
N VAL A 216 -20.77 -2.09 10.27
CA VAL A 216 -19.73 -2.59 11.19
C VAL A 216 -18.41 -1.87 10.95
N LEU A 217 -18.03 -1.65 9.70
CA LEU A 217 -16.81 -0.97 9.31
C LEU A 217 -17.16 0.32 8.57
N SER A 218 -16.55 1.43 8.99
CA SER A 218 -16.77 2.73 8.35
C SER A 218 -15.47 3.51 8.18
N TYR A 219 -15.39 4.30 7.12
CA TYR A 219 -14.30 5.23 6.89
C TYR A 219 -14.77 6.66 7.20
N THR A 220 -14.10 7.28 8.15
CA THR A 220 -14.40 8.63 8.63
C THR A 220 -13.24 9.56 8.30
N VAL A 221 -13.53 10.72 7.72
CA VAL A 221 -12.55 11.77 7.40
C VAL A 221 -13.03 13.05 8.10
N VAL A 222 -12.18 13.64 8.95
CA VAL A 222 -12.53 14.85 9.73
C VAL A 222 -13.89 14.72 10.42
N GLY A 223 -14.14 13.59 11.08
CA GLY A 223 -15.39 13.32 11.80
C GLY A 223 -16.62 13.00 10.94
N LYS A 224 -16.58 13.23 9.61
CA LYS A 224 -17.68 12.87 8.70
C LYS A 224 -17.50 11.46 8.14
N LYS A 225 -18.58 10.68 8.19
CA LYS A 225 -18.61 9.31 7.67
C LYS A 225 -18.79 9.34 6.15
N ILE A 226 -17.79 8.85 5.41
CA ILE A 226 -17.83 8.83 3.93
C ILE A 226 -18.32 7.48 3.42
N LEU A 227 -17.76 6.40 3.96
CA LEU A 227 -18.06 5.04 3.52
C LEU A 227 -18.45 4.17 4.72
N SER A 228 -19.33 3.22 4.46
CA SER A 228 -19.86 2.28 5.45
C SER A 228 -20.02 0.93 4.78
N SER A 229 -19.80 -0.15 5.53
CA SER A 229 -20.20 -1.47 5.07
C SER A 229 -21.72 -1.48 4.90
N LYS A 230 -22.17 -2.00 3.77
CA LYS A 230 -23.59 -2.25 3.48
C LYS A 230 -23.73 -3.75 3.28
N ARG A 231 -24.82 -4.32 3.75
CA ARG A 231 -25.15 -5.71 3.49
C ARG A 231 -25.37 -5.86 1.98
N GLU A 232 -24.39 -6.40 1.26
CA GLU A 232 -24.63 -6.88 -0.10
C GLU A 232 -25.45 -8.16 0.03
N ILE A 233 -26.78 -8.04 -0.11
CA ILE A 233 -27.62 -9.18 -0.44
C ILE A 233 -27.22 -9.54 -1.87
N LYS A 234 -26.45 -10.62 -2.00
CA LYS A 234 -26.02 -11.13 -3.29
C LYS A 234 -26.76 -12.41 -3.60
#